data_AF-D3ZYE5-F1
#
_entry.id   AF-D3ZYE5-F1
#
_cell.length_a   1.000
_cell.length_b   1.000
_cell.length_c   1.000
_cell.angle_alpha   90.00
_cell.angle_beta   90.00
_cell.angle_gamma   90.00
#
_symmetry.space_group_name_H-M   'P 1'
#
loop_
_entity.id
_entity.type
_entity.pdbx_description
1 polymer ?
#
loop_
_entity_poly.entity_id
_entity_poly.type
_entity_poly.pdbx_seq_one_letter_code
_entity_poly.pdbx_strand_id
1 'polypeptide(L)'
;MKKDEPPFDFPDTLEGFEYAFNEKGQLRHIKTGEPFVFNYREDLHRWNQKRYEALGEIITRYVYELLESDCNLKKISIPVDATESEPKSFIFMSEDALTNPQKLMVLIHGSGVVRAGQWARRLIINEDLDSGTQIPFIKRAVDEGYGVIVLNPNENYIEVEKQKMHKQSSSD
;
A
#
# COMPACT_ATOMS: atom_id res chain seq x y z
N MET A 1 16.37 9.36 -24.55
CA MET A 1 15.84 7.98 -24.44
C MET A 1 16.66 7.10 -25.35
N LYS A 2 17.19 5.95 -24.88
CA LYS A 2 17.65 4.91 -25.80
C LYS A 2 16.42 4.41 -26.55
N LYS A 3 16.49 4.29 -27.89
CA LYS A 3 15.34 4.08 -28.78
C LYS A 3 14.58 2.75 -28.58
N ASP A 4 15.09 1.85 -27.72
CA ASP A 4 14.60 0.48 -27.58
C ASP A 4 14.07 0.15 -26.16
N GLU A 5 13.95 1.12 -25.25
CA GLU A 5 13.37 0.86 -23.92
C GLU A 5 11.83 0.76 -24.02
N PRO A 6 11.20 -0.36 -23.60
CA PRO A 6 9.75 -0.53 -23.62
C PRO A 6 9.04 0.52 -22.75
N PRO A 7 7.77 0.85 -23.06
CA PRO A 7 6.99 1.80 -22.27
C PRO A 7 6.84 1.32 -20.83
N PHE A 8 6.72 2.28 -19.90
CA PHE A 8 6.38 2.04 -18.50
C PHE A 8 4.86 1.94 -18.35
N ASP A 9 4.29 1.00 -19.10
CA ASP A 9 2.87 0.66 -19.03
C ASP A 9 2.76 -0.67 -18.28
N PHE A 10 2.31 -0.60 -17.03
CA PHE A 10 2.20 -1.74 -16.13
C PHE A 10 0.75 -1.92 -15.71
N PRO A 11 0.29 -3.18 -15.51
CA PRO A 11 -1.04 -3.44 -14.96
C PRO A 11 -1.22 -2.80 -13.58
N ASP A 12 -2.47 -2.63 -13.15
CA ASP A 12 -2.83 -2.04 -11.87
C ASP A 12 -3.42 -3.07 -10.87
N THR A 13 -3.38 -4.35 -11.20
CA THR A 13 -3.87 -5.47 -10.39
C THR A 13 -2.83 -6.57 -10.24
N LEU A 14 -2.93 -7.37 -9.17
CA LEU A 14 -2.05 -8.52 -8.96
C LEU A 14 -2.22 -9.55 -10.09
N GLU A 15 -3.47 -9.78 -10.49
CA GLU A 15 -3.85 -10.68 -11.59
C GLU A 15 -3.29 -10.20 -12.92
N GLY A 16 -3.32 -8.88 -13.17
CA GLY A 16 -2.69 -8.29 -14.36
C GLY A 16 -1.18 -8.51 -14.39
N PHE A 17 -0.53 -8.55 -13.23
CA PHE A 17 0.88 -8.94 -13.08
C PHE A 17 1.11 -10.46 -13.18
N GLU A 18 0.04 -11.25 -13.27
CA GLU A 18 0.00 -12.72 -13.20
C GLU A 18 0.41 -13.31 -11.85
N TYR A 19 0.25 -12.56 -10.75
CA TYR A 19 0.53 -13.03 -9.39
C TYR A 19 -0.71 -13.01 -8.50
N ALA A 20 -0.69 -13.83 -7.46
CA ALA A 20 -1.64 -13.77 -6.35
C ALA A 20 -0.92 -14.20 -5.06
N PHE A 21 -1.47 -13.80 -3.90
CA PHE A 21 -1.04 -14.38 -2.63
C PHE A 21 -1.72 -15.75 -2.45
N ASN A 22 -0.92 -16.78 -2.15
CA ASN A 22 -1.45 -18.10 -1.84
C ASN A 22 -1.95 -18.19 -0.38
N GLU A 23 -2.47 -19.35 0.03
CA GLU A 23 -2.96 -19.60 1.39
C GLU A 23 -1.90 -19.41 2.50
N LYS A 24 -0.61 -19.45 2.13
CA LYS A 24 0.51 -19.20 3.05
C LYS A 24 0.93 -17.72 3.06
N GLY A 25 0.18 -16.84 2.42
CA GLY A 25 0.50 -15.42 2.30
C GLY A 25 1.71 -15.12 1.41
N GLN A 26 2.09 -16.04 0.51
CA GLN A 26 3.25 -15.86 -0.37
C GLN A 26 2.81 -15.39 -1.76
N LEU A 27 3.48 -14.37 -2.30
CA LEU A 27 3.23 -13.92 -3.67
C LEU A 27 3.77 -14.94 -4.68
N ARG A 28 2.89 -15.53 -5.49
CA ARG A 28 3.23 -16.56 -6.47
C ARG A 28 2.56 -16.31 -7.81
N HIS A 29 3.24 -16.71 -8.88
CA HIS A 29 2.68 -16.63 -10.21
C HIS A 29 1.46 -17.56 -10.32
N ILE A 30 0.32 -17.05 -10.80
CA ILE A 30 -0.98 -17.73 -10.75
C ILE A 30 -0.95 -19.09 -11.46
N LYS A 31 -0.28 -19.18 -12.62
CA LYS A 31 -0.23 -20.41 -13.43
C LYS A 31 0.86 -21.41 -13.00
N THR A 32 2.06 -20.93 -12.65
CA THR A 32 3.24 -21.78 -12.43
C THR A 32 3.55 -22.01 -10.96
N GLY A 33 3.05 -21.15 -10.07
CA GLY A 33 3.40 -21.19 -8.64
C GLY A 33 4.81 -20.69 -8.33
N GLU A 34 5.53 -20.13 -9.30
CA GLU A 34 6.90 -19.62 -9.11
C GLU A 34 6.92 -18.28 -8.33
N PRO A 35 8.01 -17.96 -7.61
CA PRO A 35 8.16 -16.69 -6.89
C PRO A 35 8.37 -15.53 -7.87
N PHE A 36 8.27 -14.30 -7.34
CA PHE A 36 8.49 -13.09 -8.12
C PHE A 36 9.92 -12.99 -8.66
N VAL A 37 10.05 -12.69 -9.96
CA VAL A 37 11.35 -12.44 -10.62
C VAL A 37 11.53 -10.94 -10.85
N PHE A 38 12.55 -10.36 -10.22
CA PHE A 38 12.91 -8.94 -10.39
C PHE A 38 13.54 -8.66 -11.76
N ASN A 39 14.56 -9.44 -12.15
CA ASN A 39 15.22 -9.34 -13.45
C ASN A 39 14.38 -9.98 -14.56
N TYR A 40 13.16 -9.48 -14.74
CA TYR A 40 12.20 -10.03 -15.70
C TYR A 40 12.66 -9.84 -17.16
N ARG A 41 13.32 -8.71 -17.44
CA ARG A 41 14.00 -8.47 -18.72
C ARG A 41 15.49 -8.29 -18.48
N GLU A 42 16.31 -9.07 -19.18
CA GLU A 42 17.77 -8.93 -19.16
C GLU A 42 18.18 -7.51 -19.62
N ASP A 43 19.21 -6.95 -18.98
CA ASP A 43 19.79 -5.62 -19.26
C ASP A 43 18.86 -4.39 -19.16
N LEU A 44 17.60 -4.56 -18.75
CA LEU A 44 16.64 -3.46 -18.58
C LEU A 44 16.39 -3.14 -17.11
N HIS A 45 17.46 -2.81 -16.37
CA HIS A 45 17.39 -2.50 -14.93
C HIS A 45 16.37 -1.42 -14.58
N ARG A 46 16.32 -0.33 -15.35
CA ARG A 46 15.39 0.78 -15.10
C ARG A 46 13.94 0.35 -15.27
N TRP A 47 13.64 -0.42 -16.30
CA TRP A 47 12.30 -0.96 -16.53
C TRP A 47 11.91 -1.97 -15.45
N ASN A 48 12.80 -2.90 -15.08
CA ASN A 48 12.56 -3.85 -13.99
C ASN A 48 12.30 -3.16 -12.66
N GLN A 49 13.05 -2.09 -12.37
CA GLN A 49 12.82 -1.24 -11.19
C GLN A 49 11.43 -0.60 -11.22
N LYS A 50 11.01 -0.04 -12.37
CA LYS A 50 9.68 0.55 -12.53
C LYS A 50 8.55 -0.48 -12.41
N ARG A 51 8.76 -1.69 -12.92
CA ARG A 51 7.84 -2.83 -12.75
C ARG A 51 7.67 -3.21 -11.27
N TYR A 52 8.78 -3.28 -10.53
CA TYR A 52 8.77 -3.57 -9.10
C TYR A 52 8.10 -2.46 -8.28
N GLU A 53 8.31 -1.20 -8.65
CA GLU A 53 7.62 -0.06 -8.05
C GLU A 53 6.10 -0.16 -8.25
N ALA A 54 5.65 -0.40 -9.49
CA ALA A 54 4.22 -0.57 -9.81
C ALA A 54 3.58 -1.71 -9.03
N LEU A 55 4.22 -2.88 -8.96
CA LEU A 55 3.73 -4.00 -8.15
C LEU A 55 3.61 -3.63 -6.66
N GLY A 56 4.55 -2.86 -6.13
CA GLY A 56 4.52 -2.43 -4.74
C GLY A 56 3.38 -1.47 -4.39
N GLU A 57 2.90 -0.66 -5.34
CA GLU A 57 1.70 0.16 -5.15
C GLU A 57 0.43 -0.70 -5.11
N ILE A 58 0.38 -1.76 -5.91
CA ILE A 58 -0.71 -2.75 -5.87
C ILE A 58 -0.73 -3.46 -4.51
N ILE A 59 0.43 -3.94 -4.05
CA ILE A 59 0.58 -4.58 -2.74
C ILE A 59 0.18 -3.64 -1.60
N THR A 60 0.46 -2.35 -1.73
CA THR A 60 0.07 -1.35 -0.73
C THR A 60 -1.46 -1.29 -0.58
N ARG A 61 -2.20 -1.26 -1.69
CA ARG A 61 -3.67 -1.31 -1.67
C ARG A 61 -4.19 -2.63 -1.10
N TYR A 62 -3.58 -3.74 -1.52
CA TYR A 62 -3.93 -5.07 -0.99
C TYR A 62 -3.74 -5.17 0.53
N VAL A 63 -2.64 -4.63 1.08
CA VAL A 63 -2.42 -4.60 2.53
C VAL A 63 -3.47 -3.75 3.23
N TYR A 64 -3.89 -2.63 2.65
CA TYR A 64 -5.00 -1.83 3.22
C TYR A 64 -6.30 -2.62 3.29
N GLU A 65 -6.64 -3.36 2.22
CA GLU A 65 -7.81 -4.24 2.21
C GLU A 65 -7.73 -5.26 3.34
N LEU A 66 -6.57 -5.90 3.55
CA LEU A 66 -6.37 -6.84 4.66
C LEU A 66 -6.46 -6.18 6.05
N LEU A 67 -6.03 -4.93 6.20
CA LEU A 67 -6.22 -4.21 7.48
C LEU A 67 -7.70 -4.01 7.79
N GLU A 68 -8.52 -3.78 6.77
CA GLU A 68 -9.97 -3.62 6.92
C GLU A 68 -10.69 -4.96 7.08
N SER A 69 -10.42 -5.94 6.23
CA SER A 69 -11.12 -7.23 6.19
C SER A 69 -10.65 -8.22 7.26
N ASP A 70 -9.34 -8.38 7.42
CA ASP A 70 -8.76 -9.44 8.24
C ASP A 70 -8.42 -8.97 9.65
N CYS A 71 -8.17 -7.67 9.81
CA CYS A 71 -7.84 -7.07 11.09
C CYS A 71 -9.00 -6.25 11.68
N ASN A 72 -10.11 -6.07 10.94
CA ASN A 72 -11.27 -5.27 11.35
C ASN A 72 -10.92 -3.84 11.78
N LEU A 73 -9.91 -3.24 11.14
CA LEU A 73 -9.56 -1.85 11.41
C LEU A 73 -10.37 -0.92 10.50
N LYS A 74 -10.79 0.22 11.03
CA LYS A 74 -11.41 1.29 10.27
C LYS A 74 -10.36 2.24 9.71
N LYS A 75 -10.46 2.56 8.42
CA LYS A 75 -9.69 3.65 7.81
C LYS A 75 -10.31 5.00 8.19
N ILE A 76 -9.55 5.84 8.89
CA ILE A 76 -10.01 7.14 9.39
C ILE A 76 -9.24 8.26 8.67
N SER A 77 -9.98 9.15 8.03
CA SER A 77 -9.42 10.34 7.37
C SER A 77 -8.88 11.33 8.40
N ILE A 78 -7.72 11.94 8.11
CA ILE A 78 -7.07 12.97 8.92
C ILE A 78 -6.73 14.18 8.02
N PRO A 79 -7.11 15.42 8.40
CA PRO A 79 -7.91 15.78 9.58
C PRO A 79 -9.34 15.22 9.53
N VAL A 80 -9.94 14.98 10.70
CA VAL A 80 -11.30 14.40 10.83
C VAL A 80 -12.40 15.38 10.43
N ASP A 81 -12.10 16.68 10.46
CA ASP A 81 -12.97 17.82 10.15
C ASP A 81 -12.70 18.41 8.76
N ALA A 82 -11.83 17.77 7.97
CA ALA A 82 -11.43 18.28 6.66
C ALA A 82 -12.59 18.26 5.65
N THR A 83 -12.78 19.39 4.97
CA THR A 83 -13.68 19.56 3.82
C THR A 83 -13.19 18.80 2.58
N GLU A 84 -14.02 18.58 1.57
CA GLU A 84 -13.64 17.83 0.35
C GLU A 84 -12.43 18.41 -0.39
N SER A 85 -12.26 19.73 -0.35
CA SER A 85 -11.15 20.44 -1.02
C SER A 85 -9.84 20.44 -0.24
N GLU A 86 -9.87 20.07 1.04
CA GLU A 86 -8.67 20.10 1.88
C GLU A 86 -7.84 18.82 1.68
N PRO A 87 -6.50 18.91 1.73
CA PRO A 87 -5.64 17.73 1.73
C PRO A 87 -5.95 16.82 2.92
N LYS A 88 -6.10 15.52 2.66
CA LYS A 88 -6.40 14.49 3.66
C LYS A 88 -5.42 13.33 3.53
N SER A 89 -4.95 12.81 4.66
CA SER A 89 -4.36 11.48 4.75
C SER A 89 -5.28 10.59 5.58
N PHE A 90 -4.78 9.45 6.07
CA PHE A 90 -5.55 8.55 6.91
C PHE A 90 -4.67 7.75 7.86
N ILE A 91 -5.32 7.18 8.86
CA ILE A 91 -4.78 6.14 9.74
C ILE A 91 -5.74 4.95 9.73
N PHE A 92 -5.31 3.79 10.22
CA PHE A 92 -6.23 2.71 10.56
C PHE A 92 -6.34 2.59 12.08
N MET A 93 -7.52 2.27 12.59
CA MET A 93 -7.69 2.00 14.02
C MET A 93 -8.77 0.95 14.30
N SER A 94 -8.66 0.21 15.40
CA SER A 94 -9.72 -0.67 15.88
C SER A 94 -10.92 0.15 16.37
N GLU A 95 -12.10 -0.47 16.41
CA GLU A 95 -13.35 0.18 16.86
C GLU A 95 -13.21 0.86 18.21
N ASP A 96 -12.48 0.21 19.11
CA ASP A 96 -12.30 0.61 20.51
C ASP A 96 -11.02 1.42 20.75
N ALA A 97 -10.23 1.74 19.72
CA ALA A 97 -8.89 2.32 19.90
C ALA A 97 -8.87 3.62 20.75
N LEU A 98 -9.94 4.41 20.70
CA LEU A 98 -10.07 5.67 21.44
C LEU A 98 -10.90 5.56 22.72
N THR A 99 -11.51 4.40 22.98
CA THR A 99 -12.42 4.18 24.12
C THR A 99 -11.93 3.06 25.05
N ASN A 100 -10.99 2.23 24.60
CA ASN A 100 -10.41 1.15 25.38
C ASN A 100 -9.64 1.73 26.59
N PRO A 101 -10.07 1.43 27.82
CA PRO A 101 -9.50 2.04 29.02
C PRO A 101 -8.21 1.34 29.49
N GLN A 102 -7.80 0.23 28.86
CA GLN A 102 -6.71 -0.61 29.34
C GLN A 102 -5.41 -0.41 28.57
N LYS A 103 -5.40 -0.77 27.28
CA LYS A 103 -4.18 -0.85 26.49
C LYS A 103 -4.41 -0.34 25.08
N LEU A 104 -3.46 0.44 24.59
CA LEU A 104 -3.41 0.94 23.23
C LEU A 104 -2.06 0.60 22.63
N MET A 105 -2.05 0.00 21.45
CA MET A 105 -0.86 -0.21 20.64
C MET A 105 -0.87 0.74 19.45
N VAL A 106 0.19 1.53 19.30
CA VAL A 106 0.39 2.41 18.15
C VAL A 106 1.53 1.88 17.30
N LEU A 107 1.24 1.57 16.04
CA LEU A 107 2.20 1.03 15.08
C LEU A 107 2.61 2.10 14.07
N ILE A 108 3.93 2.24 13.91
CA ILE A 108 4.56 3.21 13.02
C ILE A 108 5.62 2.48 12.20
N HIS A 109 5.49 2.51 10.87
CA HIS A 109 6.50 1.94 9.98
C HIS A 109 7.70 2.88 9.80
N GLY A 110 8.80 2.35 9.25
CA GLY A 110 10.00 3.13 8.93
C GLY A 110 9.80 4.14 7.80
N SER A 111 10.85 4.87 7.47
CA SER A 111 10.84 5.83 6.35
C SER A 111 10.95 5.14 4.98
N GLY A 112 10.63 5.88 3.91
CA GLY A 112 10.79 5.42 2.52
C GLY A 112 9.48 5.08 1.83
N VAL A 113 9.48 4.01 1.02
CA VAL A 113 8.35 3.64 0.15
C VAL A 113 7.31 2.74 0.82
N VAL A 114 7.50 2.41 2.10
CA VAL A 114 6.52 1.67 2.90
C VAL A 114 5.38 2.59 3.32
N ARG A 115 4.21 2.00 3.55
CA ARG A 115 2.98 2.66 3.99
C ARG A 115 2.37 1.91 5.17
N ALA A 116 1.27 2.45 5.71
CA ALA A 116 0.51 1.83 6.80
C ALA A 116 0.32 0.32 6.58
N GLY A 117 0.55 -0.48 7.63
CA GLY A 117 0.46 -1.94 7.57
C GLY A 117 1.71 -2.66 7.09
N GLN A 118 2.76 -1.97 6.62
CA GLN A 118 3.94 -2.62 6.03
C GLN A 118 5.22 -2.42 6.86
N TRP A 119 6.02 -3.47 7.00
CA TRP A 119 7.41 -3.38 7.46
C TRP A 119 8.40 -3.25 6.31
N ALA A 120 8.25 -4.09 5.28
CA ALA A 120 9.15 -4.08 4.14
C ALA A 120 8.52 -4.71 2.90
N ARG A 121 8.38 -3.90 1.83
CA ARG A 121 7.91 -4.36 0.50
C ARG A 121 8.70 -5.58 -0.01
N ARG A 122 10.02 -5.60 0.22
CA ARG A 122 10.89 -6.70 -0.19
C ARG A 122 10.51 -8.02 0.47
N LEU A 123 10.15 -8.01 1.76
CA LEU A 123 9.74 -9.22 2.47
C LEU A 123 8.38 -9.69 1.98
N ILE A 124 7.41 -8.79 1.81
CA ILE A 124 6.09 -9.13 1.27
C ILE A 124 6.19 -9.83 -0.10
N ILE A 125 7.08 -9.34 -0.98
CA ILE A 125 7.22 -9.86 -2.34
C ILE A 125 7.98 -11.19 -2.39
N ASN A 126 9.04 -11.35 -1.59
CA ASN A 126 9.95 -12.49 -1.74
C ASN A 126 9.72 -13.60 -0.71
N GLU A 127 9.18 -13.28 0.46
CA GLU A 127 8.92 -14.21 1.56
C GLU A 127 7.41 -14.45 1.69
N ASP A 128 6.72 -13.59 2.44
CA ASP A 128 5.28 -13.66 2.74
C ASP A 128 4.74 -12.37 3.39
N LEU A 129 3.42 -12.30 3.50
CA LEU A 129 2.70 -11.22 4.21
C LEU A 129 3.10 -11.15 5.69
N ASP A 130 3.29 -12.27 6.37
CA ASP A 130 3.52 -12.28 7.83
C ASP A 130 4.85 -11.60 8.20
N SER A 131 5.92 -11.91 7.47
CA SER A 131 7.24 -11.30 7.67
C SER A 131 7.30 -9.85 7.20
N GLY A 132 6.51 -9.51 6.17
CA GLY A 132 6.58 -8.20 5.51
C GLY A 132 5.60 -7.15 6.02
N THR A 133 4.58 -7.55 6.78
CA THR A 133 3.49 -6.67 7.23
C THR A 133 3.38 -6.57 8.76
N GLN A 134 2.63 -5.58 9.20
CA GLN A 134 2.27 -5.37 10.60
C GLN A 134 1.12 -6.29 11.06
N ILE A 135 0.50 -7.04 10.15
CA ILE A 135 -0.73 -7.82 10.39
C ILE A 135 -0.57 -8.83 11.53
N PRO A 136 0.50 -9.63 11.63
CA PRO A 136 0.64 -10.58 12.75
C PRO A 136 0.67 -9.90 14.12
N PHE A 137 1.26 -8.70 14.19
CA PHE A 137 1.32 -7.90 15.42
C PHE A 137 -0.07 -7.33 15.77
N ILE A 138 -0.80 -6.86 14.77
CA ILE A 138 -2.16 -6.34 14.93
C ILE A 138 -3.09 -7.45 15.44
N LYS A 139 -3.11 -8.61 14.77
CA LYS A 139 -3.94 -9.76 15.17
C LYS A 139 -3.65 -10.18 16.60
N ARG A 140 -2.36 -10.32 16.95
CA ARG A 140 -1.95 -10.65 18.32
C ARG A 140 -2.39 -9.60 19.35
N ALA A 141 -2.25 -8.31 19.03
CA ALA A 141 -2.63 -7.25 19.96
C ALA A 141 -4.14 -7.21 20.20
N VAL A 142 -4.93 -7.41 19.14
CA VAL A 142 -6.39 -7.55 19.26
C VAL A 142 -6.76 -8.76 20.13
N ASP A 143 -6.12 -9.91 19.91
CA ASP A 143 -6.32 -11.12 20.74
C ASP A 143 -5.95 -10.89 22.22
N GLU A 144 -4.95 -10.04 22.49
CA GLU A 144 -4.52 -9.66 23.84
C GLU A 144 -5.31 -8.46 24.44
N GLY A 145 -6.36 -7.99 23.76
CA GLY A 145 -7.31 -6.97 24.23
C GLY A 145 -6.83 -5.52 24.09
N TYR A 146 -5.88 -5.24 23.20
CA TYR A 146 -5.42 -3.89 22.92
C TYR A 146 -6.34 -3.21 21.91
N GLY A 147 -6.64 -1.93 22.14
CA GLY A 147 -6.98 -1.02 21.05
C GLY A 147 -5.76 -0.85 20.14
N VAL A 148 -5.95 -0.70 18.83
CA VAL A 148 -4.84 -0.61 17.87
C VAL A 148 -4.99 0.63 16.98
N ILE A 149 -3.90 1.36 16.78
CA ILE A 149 -3.78 2.44 15.78
C ILE A 149 -2.56 2.16 14.89
N VAL A 150 -2.75 2.23 13.59
CA VAL A 150 -1.70 2.11 12.56
C VAL A 150 -1.58 3.44 11.83
N LEU A 151 -0.41 4.08 11.94
CA LEU A 151 -0.14 5.37 11.33
C LEU A 151 0.38 5.25 9.89
N ASN A 152 0.15 6.30 9.08
CA ASN A 152 0.62 6.41 7.70
C ASN A 152 1.57 7.61 7.48
N PRO A 153 2.68 7.74 8.24
CA PRO A 153 3.51 8.96 8.24
C PRO A 153 4.22 9.27 6.91
N ASN A 154 4.33 8.31 5.99
CA ASN A 154 4.99 8.53 4.70
C ASN A 154 4.04 9.03 3.60
N GLU A 155 2.74 9.16 3.87
CA GLU A 155 1.79 9.81 2.95
C GLU A 155 1.72 11.30 3.26
N ASN A 156 2.73 12.03 2.79
CA ASN A 156 2.93 13.44 3.10
C ASN A 156 2.83 14.37 1.87
N TYR A 157 2.48 13.82 0.71
CA TYR A 157 2.14 14.58 -0.50
C TYR A 157 1.01 13.88 -1.24
N ILE A 158 0.14 14.68 -1.87
CA ILE A 158 -0.91 14.20 -2.76
C ILE A 158 -0.71 14.96 -4.07
N GLU A 159 -0.54 14.23 -5.18
CA GLU A 159 -0.56 14.87 -6.49
C GLU A 159 -2.00 15.23 -6.83
N VAL A 160 -2.31 16.53 -6.83
CA VAL A 160 -3.61 17.04 -7.22
C VAL A 160 -3.55 17.41 -8.70
N GLU A 161 -4.34 16.76 -9.55
CA GLU A 161 -4.49 17.18 -10.94
C GLU A 161 -5.00 18.63 -10.96
N LYS A 162 -4.22 19.54 -11.57
CA LYS A 162 -4.71 20.90 -11.82
C LYS A 162 -5.85 20.81 -12.83
N GLN A 163 -7.06 21.17 -12.40
CA GLN A 163 -8.17 21.39 -13.32
C GLN A 163 -7.70 22.34 -14.44
N LYS A 164 -7.81 21.90 -15.69
CA LYS A 164 -7.51 22.76 -16.85
C LYS A 164 -8.47 23.93 -16.81
N MET A 165 -8.00 25.10 -16.39
CA MET A 165 -8.75 26.35 -16.51
C MET A 165 -9.15 26.49 -17.98
N HIS A 166 -10.45 26.42 -18.26
CA HIS A 166 -10.98 26.84 -19.55
C HIS A 166 -10.59 28.31 -19.73
N LYS A 167 -9.66 28.59 -20.64
CA LYS A 167 -9.47 29.94 -21.14
C LYS A 167 -10.80 30.33 -21.77
N GLN A 168 -11.58 31.19 -21.10
CA GLN A 168 -12.62 31.95 -21.77
C GLN A 168 -11.93 32.70 -22.92
N SER A 169 -12.26 32.30 -24.15
CA SER A 169 -11.97 33.09 -25.32
C SER A 169 -12.62 34.45 -25.13
N SER A 170 -11.81 35.49 -24.99
CA SER A 170 -12.25 36.86 -25.18
C SER A 170 -12.82 36.96 -26.60
N SER A 171 -14.13 37.11 -26.69
CA SER A 171 -14.81 37.51 -27.92
C SER A 171 -14.51 39.00 -28.16
N ASP A 172 -13.80 39.28 -29.25
CA ASP A 172 -13.69 40.59 -29.88
C ASP A 172 -15.06 41.06 -30.41
#